data_AF-A0A521MKP6-F1
#
_entry.id   AF-A0A521MKP6-F1
#
_cell.length_a   1.000
_cell.length_b   1.000
_cell.length_c   1.000
_cell.angle_alpha   90.00
_cell.angle_beta   90.00
_cell.angle_gamma   90.00
#
_symmetry.space_group_name_H-M   'P 1'
#
loop_
_entity.id
_entity.type
_entity.pdbx_description
1 polymer ?
#
loop_
_entity_poly.entity_id
_entity_poly.type
_entity_poly.pdbx_seq_one_letter_code
_entity_poly.pdbx_strand_id
1 'polypeptide(L)'
;MKKILFFGLALVLFASCKSKKMIVMSKGEAEINLEAKTITAKDGGGHEEKTVTLGSGKIAFTMNTPAGQATVELQENGLYVVNVKNDTIIGGYQSYSDPKVAQQVITQEKLKQQIDSLQLLSEAKNVSAANRNFFILPNHAVKITDNTEALVVGPYHRMRSAEKVDGKDPEVYRFYSIKEIREIIGKLQALTVAPKE
;
A
#
# COMPACT_ATOMS: atom_id res chain seq x y z
N MET A 1 -34.57 14.95 52.53
CA MET A 1 -34.19 15.91 51.46
C MET A 1 -32.84 16.49 51.90
N LYS A 2 -31.71 16.47 51.19
CA LYS A 2 -31.38 16.52 49.76
C LYS A 2 -30.14 15.65 49.51
N LYS A 3 -30.13 14.93 48.39
CA LYS A 3 -28.95 14.26 47.82
C LYS A 3 -28.13 15.32 47.08
N ILE A 4 -26.84 15.45 47.35
CA ILE A 4 -25.93 16.21 46.49
C ILE A 4 -25.11 15.18 45.72
N LEU A 5 -25.55 14.98 44.47
CA LEU A 5 -24.87 14.20 43.45
C LEU A 5 -23.72 15.07 42.92
N PHE A 6 -22.47 14.70 43.18
CA PHE A 6 -21.32 15.27 42.47
C PHE A 6 -21.08 14.45 41.20
N PHE A 7 -21.51 14.99 40.07
CA PHE A 7 -21.32 14.42 38.74
C PHE A 7 -20.03 15.01 38.16
N GLY A 8 -18.91 14.30 38.31
CA GLY A 8 -17.64 14.64 37.68
C GLY A 8 -17.61 14.15 36.24
N LEU A 9 -17.95 15.01 35.28
CA LEU A 9 -17.84 14.74 33.86
C LEU A 9 -16.36 14.80 33.45
N ALA A 10 -15.70 13.63 33.41
CA ALA A 10 -14.39 13.50 32.79
C ALA A 10 -14.54 13.60 31.27
N LEU A 11 -14.31 14.79 30.71
CA LEU A 11 -14.17 15.00 29.28
C LEU A 11 -12.87 14.32 28.83
N VAL A 12 -12.95 13.07 28.39
CA VAL A 12 -11.86 12.41 27.66
C VAL A 12 -11.77 13.08 26.30
N LEU A 13 -10.89 14.07 26.19
CA LEU A 13 -10.44 14.59 24.90
C LEU A 13 -9.74 13.45 24.17
N PHE A 14 -10.45 12.78 23.25
CA PHE A 14 -9.81 12.07 22.15
C PHE A 14 -9.08 13.10 21.30
N ALA A 15 -7.89 13.50 21.72
CA ALA A 15 -6.93 14.11 20.84
C ALA A 15 -6.66 13.07 19.75
N SER A 16 -7.34 13.20 18.61
CA SER A 16 -6.99 12.51 17.37
C SER A 16 -5.52 12.81 17.12
N CYS A 17 -4.66 11.88 17.51
CA CYS A 17 -3.23 12.02 17.35
C CYS A 17 -2.97 11.92 15.85
N LYS A 18 -2.83 13.07 15.20
CA LYS A 18 -2.46 13.21 13.80
C LYS A 18 -1.12 12.51 13.59
N SER A 19 -1.16 11.25 13.20
CA SER A 19 0.02 10.39 13.06
C SER A 19 0.28 10.07 11.59
N LYS A 20 1.54 9.77 11.30
CA LYS A 20 1.98 9.25 10.01
C LYS A 20 2.36 7.80 10.19
N LYS A 21 2.05 6.96 9.22
CA LYS A 21 2.56 5.59 9.17
C LYS A 21 3.28 5.42 7.85
N MET A 22 4.46 4.82 7.89
CA MET A 22 5.30 4.56 6.73
C MET A 22 5.53 3.06 6.62
N ILE A 23 5.31 2.51 5.44
CA ILE A 23 5.64 1.12 5.11
C ILE A 23 6.76 1.14 4.09
N VAL A 24 7.93 0.65 4.51
CA VAL A 24 9.11 0.53 3.66
C VAL A 24 9.09 -0.85 3.01
N MET A 25 9.00 -0.87 1.69
CA MET A 25 9.03 -2.09 0.88
C MET A 25 10.44 -2.29 0.32
N SER A 26 11.02 -3.46 0.60
CA SER A 26 12.44 -3.76 0.34
C SER A 26 12.64 -5.14 -0.30
N LYS A 27 13.83 -5.39 -0.83
CA LYS A 27 14.26 -6.70 -1.33
C LYS A 27 15.42 -7.18 -0.45
N GLY A 28 15.13 -8.00 0.55
CA GLY A 28 16.01 -8.19 1.71
C GLY A 28 15.73 -7.16 2.82
N GLU A 29 16.53 -7.22 3.88
CA GLU A 29 16.33 -6.38 5.07
C GLU A 29 16.60 -4.89 4.82
N ALA A 30 15.77 -4.04 5.42
CA ALA A 30 15.95 -2.59 5.44
C ALA A 30 16.09 -2.07 6.89
N GLU A 31 17.09 -1.23 7.09
CA GLU A 31 17.33 -0.51 8.33
C GLU A 31 16.67 0.86 8.26
N ILE A 32 15.90 1.22 9.30
CA ILE A 32 15.23 2.52 9.41
C ILE A 32 15.71 3.15 10.71
N ASN A 33 16.48 4.23 10.61
CA ASN A 33 16.92 5.01 11.75
C ASN A 33 16.07 6.28 11.85
N LEU A 34 15.21 6.34 12.86
CA LEU A 34 14.29 7.47 13.07
C LEU A 34 14.98 8.73 13.60
N GLU A 35 16.06 8.58 14.37
CA GLU A 35 16.82 9.70 14.93
C GLU A 35 17.65 10.38 13.85
N ALA A 36 18.42 9.59 13.11
CA ALA A 36 19.22 10.05 11.98
C ALA A 36 18.38 10.35 10.72
N LYS A 37 17.11 9.95 10.72
CA LYS A 37 16.18 10.04 9.58
C LYS A 37 16.79 9.42 8.31
N THR A 38 17.30 8.21 8.45
CA THR A 38 17.86 7.45 7.33
C THR A 38 17.12 6.14 7.09
N ILE A 39 17.07 5.72 5.83
CA ILE A 39 16.63 4.40 5.42
C ILE A 39 17.76 3.77 4.59
N THR A 40 18.28 2.64 5.06
CA THR A 40 19.34 1.91 4.36
C THR A 40 18.80 0.56 3.91
N ALA A 41 18.99 0.25 2.64
CA ALA A 41 18.63 -1.05 2.09
C ALA A 41 19.77 -1.58 1.21
N LYS A 42 19.94 -2.90 1.21
CA LYS A 42 20.81 -3.62 0.26
C LYS A 42 19.95 -4.56 -0.55
N ASP A 43 20.42 -4.94 -1.74
CA ASP A 43 19.74 -5.98 -2.49
C ASP A 43 20.00 -7.33 -1.82
N GLY A 44 18.95 -8.11 -1.62
CA GLY A 44 19.00 -9.37 -0.88
C GLY A 44 17.96 -10.37 -1.36
N GLY A 45 17.78 -11.43 -0.57
CA GLY A 45 16.72 -12.41 -0.78
C GLY A 45 15.40 -11.96 -0.16
N GLY A 46 14.28 -12.35 -0.78
CA GLY A 46 12.94 -12.09 -0.24
C GLY A 46 12.39 -10.68 -0.49
N HIS A 47 11.12 -10.50 -0.15
CA HIS A 47 10.41 -9.23 -0.22
C HIS A 47 9.92 -8.91 1.18
N GLU A 48 10.37 -7.79 1.74
CA GLU A 48 10.13 -7.45 3.15
C GLU A 48 9.39 -6.11 3.25
N GLU A 49 8.54 -6.02 4.28
CA GLU A 49 7.72 -4.85 4.59
C GLU A 49 7.96 -4.43 6.04
N LYS A 50 8.53 -3.25 6.25
CA LYS A 50 8.76 -2.70 7.59
C LYS A 50 7.87 -1.50 7.83
N THR A 51 6.99 -1.62 8.82
CA THR A 51 6.04 -0.56 9.19
C THR A 51 6.60 0.25 10.35
N VAL A 52 6.52 1.58 10.23
CA VAL A 52 6.94 2.50 11.28
C VAL A 52 5.91 3.61 11.46
N THR A 53 5.51 3.85 12.70
CA THR A 53 4.70 5.01 13.06
C THR A 53 5.62 6.21 13.30
N LEU A 54 5.28 7.32 12.70
CA LEU A 54 6.03 8.57 12.72
C LEU A 54 5.22 9.65 13.43
N GLY A 55 5.94 10.63 13.99
CA GLY A 55 5.33 11.81 14.59
C GLY A 55 4.66 12.75 13.58
N SER A 56 4.12 13.85 14.09
CA SER A 56 3.49 14.90 13.28
C SER A 56 4.52 15.82 12.62
N GLY A 57 4.08 16.56 11.59
CA GLY A 57 4.93 17.55 10.89
C GLY A 57 5.77 16.95 9.75
N LYS A 58 6.39 17.80 8.93
CA LYS A 58 7.17 17.38 7.76
C LYS A 58 8.39 16.57 8.19
N ILE A 59 8.56 15.36 7.64
CA ILE A 59 9.71 14.49 7.92
C ILE A 59 10.38 14.16 6.58
N ALA A 60 11.69 14.38 6.49
CA ALA A 60 12.49 13.98 5.35
C ALA A 60 13.41 12.83 5.76
N PHE A 61 13.48 11.78 4.92
CA PHE A 61 14.41 10.67 5.10
C PHE A 61 15.45 10.66 3.99
N THR A 62 16.71 10.52 4.35
CA THR A 62 17.79 10.22 3.40
C THR A 62 17.87 8.71 3.20
N MET A 63 17.87 8.27 1.95
CA MET A 63 17.87 6.87 1.59
C MET A 63 19.18 6.48 0.95
N ASN A 64 19.73 5.34 1.37
CA ASN A 64 20.87 4.70 0.74
C ASN A 64 20.46 3.29 0.34
N THR A 65 20.11 3.11 -0.92
CA THR A 65 19.48 1.89 -1.43
C THR A 65 20.25 1.34 -2.63
N PRO A 66 19.91 0.15 -3.13
CA PRO A 66 20.52 -0.40 -4.35
C PRO A 66 20.26 0.47 -5.60
N ALA A 67 19.22 1.32 -5.58
CA ALA A 67 18.93 2.26 -6.64
C ALA A 67 19.70 3.59 -6.52
N GLY A 68 20.60 3.71 -5.55
CA GLY A 68 21.39 4.90 -5.27
C GLY A 68 20.86 5.70 -4.07
N GLN A 69 21.41 6.90 -3.90
CA GLN A 69 21.02 7.81 -2.83
C GLN A 69 19.87 8.72 -3.27
N ALA A 70 18.96 9.00 -2.34
CA ALA A 70 17.85 9.92 -2.56
C ALA A 70 17.33 10.49 -1.25
N THR A 71 16.48 11.51 -1.32
CA THR A 71 15.74 12.03 -0.17
C THR A 71 14.26 11.99 -0.50
N VAL A 72 13.45 11.51 0.45
CA VAL A 72 11.99 11.53 0.35
C VAL A 72 11.41 12.37 1.47
N GLU A 73 10.38 13.15 1.14
CA GLU A 73 9.69 14.01 2.10
C GLU A 73 8.26 13.52 2.33
N LEU A 74 7.92 13.28 3.59
CA LEU A 74 6.59 12.93 4.04
C LEU A 74 5.94 14.18 4.63
N GLN A 75 5.15 14.89 3.82
CA GLN A 75 4.63 16.22 4.17
C GLN A 75 3.39 16.15 5.07
N GLU A 76 2.37 15.42 4.64
CA GLU A 76 1.06 15.34 5.28
C GLU A 76 0.93 14.13 6.20
N ASN A 77 -0.08 14.14 7.07
CA ASN A 77 -0.47 12.95 7.84
C ASN A 77 -1.07 11.88 6.92
N GLY A 78 -1.06 10.63 7.38
CA GLY A 78 -1.59 9.50 6.64
C GLY A 78 -0.58 8.37 6.48
N LEU A 79 -0.96 7.41 5.63
CA LEU A 79 -0.21 6.21 5.32
C LEU A 79 0.62 6.41 4.05
N TYR A 80 1.91 6.09 4.13
CA TYR A 80 2.85 6.17 3.03
C TYR A 80 3.44 4.81 2.71
N VAL A 81 3.68 4.56 1.42
CA VAL A 81 4.50 3.46 0.93
C VAL A 81 5.80 4.03 0.39
N VAL A 82 6.93 3.49 0.83
CA VAL A 82 8.26 3.88 0.40
C VAL A 82 8.92 2.70 -0.31
N ASN A 83 9.34 2.91 -1.55
CA ASN A 83 10.01 1.89 -2.33
C ASN A 83 11.53 2.06 -2.22
N VAL A 84 12.19 1.15 -1.52
CA VAL A 84 13.66 1.08 -1.42
C VAL A 84 14.25 -0.08 -2.24
N LYS A 85 13.44 -0.71 -3.09
CA LYS A 85 13.85 -1.74 -4.04
C LYS A 85 14.52 -1.10 -5.26
N ASN A 86 15.17 -1.91 -6.09
CA ASN A 86 15.70 -1.50 -7.39
C ASN A 86 14.69 -1.62 -8.55
N ASP A 87 13.47 -2.07 -8.28
CA ASP A 87 12.38 -2.18 -9.24
C ASP A 87 11.16 -1.37 -8.82
N THR A 88 10.31 -1.05 -9.79
CA THR A 88 9.07 -0.30 -9.56
C THR A 88 8.04 -1.16 -8.83
N ILE A 89 7.37 -0.54 -7.85
CA ILE A 89 6.21 -1.10 -7.18
C ILE A 89 4.95 -0.48 -7.76
N ILE A 90 3.98 -1.34 -8.08
CA ILE A 90 2.71 -0.97 -8.69
C ILE A 90 1.59 -1.48 -7.80
N GLY A 91 0.59 -0.66 -7.51
CA GLY A 91 -0.51 -1.12 -6.70
C GLY A 91 -1.74 -0.24 -6.77
N GLY A 92 -2.73 -0.60 -5.98
CA GLY A 92 -3.94 0.19 -5.87
C GLY A 92 -4.93 -0.35 -4.86
N TYR A 93 -5.97 0.44 -4.62
CA TYR A 93 -7.09 0.10 -3.78
C TYR A 93 -7.75 -1.19 -4.25
N GLN A 94 -8.03 -2.09 -3.31
CA GLN A 94 -8.79 -3.31 -3.55
C GLN A 94 -10.19 -3.12 -3.00
N SER A 95 -11.18 -3.12 -3.88
CA SER A 95 -12.58 -3.15 -3.47
C SER A 95 -12.84 -4.48 -2.77
N TYR A 96 -13.00 -4.44 -1.45
CA TYR A 96 -13.40 -5.60 -0.67
C TYR A 96 -14.90 -5.81 -0.87
N SER A 97 -15.28 -6.78 -1.72
CA SER A 97 -16.66 -7.23 -1.85
C SER A 97 -16.84 -8.58 -1.18
N ASP A 98 -18.03 -8.83 -0.63
CA ASP A 98 -18.43 -10.11 -0.06
C ASP A 98 -18.04 -11.28 -1.01
N PRO A 99 -17.41 -12.36 -0.51
CA PRO A 99 -17.02 -13.53 -1.30
C PRO A 99 -18.14 -14.10 -2.20
N LYS A 100 -19.42 -13.86 -1.86
CA LYS A 100 -20.57 -14.25 -2.68
C LYS A 100 -20.67 -13.49 -4.02
N VAL A 101 -20.08 -12.30 -4.13
CA VAL A 101 -19.98 -11.54 -5.39
C VAL A 101 -18.73 -11.94 -6.19
N ALA A 102 -17.70 -12.48 -5.51
CA ALA A 102 -16.44 -12.89 -6.13
C ALA A 102 -16.53 -14.19 -6.97
N GLN A 103 -17.68 -14.89 -6.94
CA GLN A 103 -17.95 -16.09 -7.74
C GLN A 103 -18.53 -15.78 -9.13
N GLN A 104 -18.35 -14.55 -9.63
CA GLN A 104 -18.79 -14.21 -10.98
C GLN A 104 -17.89 -14.87 -12.03
N VAL A 105 -18.51 -15.57 -12.98
CA VAL A 105 -17.86 -16.02 -14.21
C VAL A 105 -17.29 -14.78 -14.91
N ILE A 106 -15.96 -14.71 -15.02
CA ILE A 106 -15.29 -13.60 -15.72
C ILE A 106 -15.46 -13.82 -17.23
N THR A 107 -16.11 -12.88 -17.91
CA THR A 107 -16.25 -12.93 -19.37
C THR A 107 -14.92 -12.59 -20.05
N GLN A 108 -14.77 -12.98 -21.33
CA GLN A 108 -13.56 -12.66 -22.09
C GLN A 108 -13.35 -11.16 -22.27
N GLU A 109 -14.43 -10.39 -22.37
CA GLU A 109 -14.36 -8.92 -22.43
C GLU A 109 -13.85 -8.35 -21.10
N LYS A 110 -14.34 -8.87 -19.97
CA LYS A 110 -13.89 -8.44 -18.65
C LYS A 110 -12.42 -8.78 -18.41
N LEU A 111 -12.00 -9.96 -18.86
CA LEU A 111 -10.61 -10.41 -18.79
C LEU A 111 -9.69 -9.50 -19.63
N LYS A 112 -10.08 -9.17 -20.87
CA LYS A 112 -9.34 -8.22 -21.72
C LYS A 112 -9.22 -6.84 -21.08
N GLN A 113 -10.33 -6.30 -20.54
CA GLN A 113 -10.30 -5.02 -19.83
C GLN A 113 -9.34 -5.02 -18.63
N GLN A 114 -9.26 -6.13 -17.90
CA GLN A 114 -8.30 -6.28 -16.81
C GLN A 114 -6.86 -6.29 -17.31
N ILE A 115 -6.56 -7.03 -18.39
CA ILE A 115 -5.24 -7.04 -19.02
C ILE A 115 -4.83 -5.64 -19.47
N ASP A 116 -5.71 -4.94 -20.19
CA ASP A 116 -5.44 -3.59 -20.69
C ASP A 116 -5.19 -2.61 -19.54
N SER A 117 -5.99 -2.71 -18.47
CA SER A 117 -5.81 -1.88 -17.27
C SER A 117 -4.47 -2.13 -16.59
N LEU A 118 -4.04 -3.39 -16.47
CA LEU A 118 -2.76 -3.76 -15.89
C LEU A 118 -1.58 -3.29 -16.77
N GLN A 119 -1.72 -3.38 -18.10
CA GLN A 119 -0.71 -2.86 -19.03
C GLN A 119 -0.55 -1.35 -18.88
N LEU A 120 -1.66 -0.59 -18.93
CA LEU A 120 -1.64 0.86 -18.74
C LEU A 120 -1.02 1.26 -17.39
N LEU A 121 -1.32 0.51 -16.33
CA LEU A 121 -0.75 0.75 -15.01
C LEU A 121 0.77 0.44 -14.99
N SER A 122 1.21 -0.61 -15.68
CA SER A 122 2.64 -0.94 -15.82
C SER A 122 3.46 0.08 -16.61
N GLU A 123 2.78 0.93 -17.37
CA GLU A 123 3.35 2.03 -18.14
C GLU A 123 3.12 3.40 -17.48
N ALA A 124 2.59 3.43 -16.26
CA ALA A 124 2.20 4.64 -15.52
C ALA A 124 1.15 5.53 -16.24
N LYS A 125 0.43 5.01 -17.25
CA LYS A 125 -0.50 5.79 -18.09
C LYS A 125 -1.89 6.01 -17.49
N ASN A 126 -2.24 5.28 -16.43
CA ASN A 126 -3.55 5.38 -15.77
C ASN A 126 -3.45 5.64 -14.26
N VAL A 127 -2.34 6.21 -13.81
CA VAL A 127 -2.10 6.51 -12.39
C VAL A 127 -2.83 7.80 -12.00
N SER A 128 -3.74 7.73 -11.03
CA SER A 128 -4.40 8.92 -10.50
C SER A 128 -4.89 8.74 -9.06
N ALA A 129 -5.00 9.84 -8.34
CA ALA A 129 -5.57 9.85 -6.99
C ALA A 129 -7.03 9.35 -6.99
N ALA A 130 -7.82 9.67 -8.03
CA ALA A 130 -9.20 9.24 -8.18
C ALA A 130 -9.32 7.71 -8.34
N ASN A 131 -8.41 7.10 -9.10
CA ASN A 131 -8.36 5.65 -9.29
C ASN A 131 -7.71 4.92 -8.09
N ARG A 132 -7.11 5.66 -7.15
CA ARG A 132 -6.39 5.13 -5.98
C ARG A 132 -5.39 4.04 -6.37
N ASN A 133 -4.68 4.28 -7.47
CA ASN A 133 -3.63 3.42 -7.98
C ASN A 133 -2.30 4.18 -8.02
N PHE A 134 -1.21 3.43 -8.00
CA PHE A 134 0.10 3.95 -7.67
C PHE A 134 1.17 3.27 -8.53
N PHE A 135 2.12 4.08 -8.99
CA PHE A 135 3.32 3.64 -9.68
C PHE A 135 4.52 4.28 -8.97
N ILE A 136 5.18 3.49 -8.12
CA ILE A 136 6.18 3.95 -7.17
C ILE A 136 7.55 3.51 -7.67
N LEU A 137 8.29 4.45 -8.27
CA LEU A 137 9.66 4.23 -8.72
C LEU A 137 10.59 3.90 -7.53
N PRO A 138 11.76 3.26 -7.79
CA PRO A 138 12.81 3.16 -6.79
C PRO A 138 13.10 4.51 -6.14
N ASN A 139 13.37 4.51 -4.84
CA ASN A 139 13.68 5.71 -4.06
C ASN A 139 12.57 6.77 -4.06
N HIS A 140 11.31 6.35 -4.18
CA HIS A 140 10.16 7.25 -4.04
C HIS A 140 9.25 6.83 -2.90
N ALA A 141 8.57 7.83 -2.34
CA ALA A 141 7.54 7.68 -1.33
C ALA A 141 6.23 8.26 -1.88
N VAL A 142 5.12 7.58 -1.64
CA VAL A 142 3.79 8.05 -2.04
C VAL A 142 2.83 7.92 -0.86
N LYS A 143 2.06 8.97 -0.60
CA LYS A 143 0.91 8.92 0.32
C LYS A 143 -0.21 8.15 -0.36
N ILE A 144 -0.68 7.09 0.29
CA ILE A 144 -1.70 6.20 -0.28
C ILE A 144 -3.09 6.47 0.29
N THR A 145 -3.19 6.94 1.53
CA THR A 145 -4.46 7.31 2.18
C THR A 145 -4.23 8.17 3.42
N ASP A 146 -5.26 8.86 3.88
CA ASP A 146 -5.29 9.50 5.21
C ASP A 146 -5.50 8.47 6.34
N ASN A 147 -6.02 7.28 6.02
CA ASN A 147 -6.28 6.22 6.98
C ASN A 147 -5.01 5.42 7.32
N THR A 148 -4.39 5.70 8.47
CA THR A 148 -3.19 4.99 8.94
C THR A 148 -3.43 3.52 9.26
N GLU A 149 -4.68 3.09 9.39
CA GLU A 149 -5.08 1.71 9.69
C GLU A 149 -5.52 0.93 8.45
N ALA A 150 -5.37 1.51 7.26
CA ALA A 150 -5.56 0.76 6.02
C ALA A 150 -4.58 -0.41 5.92
N LEU A 151 -5.07 -1.57 5.47
CA LEU A 151 -4.24 -2.75 5.25
C LEU A 151 -3.45 -2.58 3.96
N VAL A 152 -2.16 -2.83 4.04
CA VAL A 152 -1.27 -2.87 2.88
C VAL A 152 -0.74 -4.28 2.75
N VAL A 153 -0.85 -4.83 1.54
CA VAL A 153 -0.30 -6.15 1.21
C VAL A 153 0.68 -5.97 0.07
N GLY A 154 1.97 -6.03 0.35
CA GLY A 154 3.01 -5.77 -0.65
C GLY A 154 3.41 -6.97 -1.52
N PRO A 155 4.41 -6.76 -2.39
CA PRO A 155 4.87 -7.72 -3.40
C PRO A 155 5.05 -9.15 -2.86
N TYR A 156 4.60 -10.15 -3.61
CA TYR A 156 4.72 -11.59 -3.31
C TYR A 156 4.08 -12.10 -2.01
N HIS A 157 3.47 -11.24 -1.19
CA HIS A 157 2.67 -11.67 -0.04
C HIS A 157 1.26 -12.10 -0.45
N ARG A 158 0.68 -13.09 0.24
CA ARG A 158 -0.74 -13.43 0.08
C ARG A 158 -1.57 -12.67 1.10
N MET A 159 -2.71 -12.15 0.68
CA MET A 159 -3.72 -11.65 1.61
C MET A 159 -4.32 -12.83 2.36
N ARG A 160 -4.29 -12.81 3.70
CA ARG A 160 -4.81 -13.90 4.54
C ARG A 160 -6.29 -13.70 4.88
N SER A 161 -6.65 -12.53 5.38
CA SER A 161 -8.02 -12.06 5.61
C SER A 161 -7.98 -10.56 5.86
N ALA A 162 -9.08 -9.85 5.59
CA ALA A 162 -9.27 -8.47 5.99
C ALA A 162 -10.59 -8.38 6.75
N GLU A 163 -10.52 -8.09 8.05
CA GLU A 163 -11.70 -8.03 8.91
C GLU A 163 -12.38 -6.68 8.79
N LYS A 164 -13.71 -6.66 8.98
CA LYS A 164 -14.46 -5.41 9.03
C LYS A 164 -14.10 -4.68 10.32
N VAL A 165 -13.85 -3.38 10.21
CA VAL A 165 -13.65 -2.49 11.36
C VAL A 165 -14.91 -1.64 11.50
N ASP A 166 -15.57 -1.70 12.66
CA ASP A 166 -16.79 -0.94 12.96
C ASP A 166 -17.92 -1.11 11.91
N GLY A 167 -18.07 -2.32 11.37
CA GLY A 167 -19.08 -2.64 10.36
C GLY A 167 -18.80 -2.09 8.96
N LYS A 168 -17.69 -1.38 8.75
CA LYS A 168 -17.22 -0.93 7.44
C LYS A 168 -16.28 -1.94 6.81
N ASP A 169 -16.33 -2.05 5.49
CA ASP A 169 -15.38 -2.88 4.77
C ASP A 169 -13.96 -2.32 4.95
N PRO A 170 -12.96 -3.19 5.16
CA PRO A 170 -11.60 -2.74 5.38
C PRO A 170 -11.07 -1.97 4.17
N GLU A 171 -10.31 -0.93 4.43
CA GLU A 171 -9.56 -0.24 3.40
C GLU A 171 -8.28 -1.02 3.10
N VAL A 172 -8.21 -1.63 1.91
CA VAL A 172 -7.09 -2.50 1.54
C VAL A 172 -6.40 -1.97 0.29
N TYR A 173 -5.07 -1.95 0.33
CA TYR A 173 -4.22 -1.65 -0.81
C TYR A 173 -3.30 -2.84 -1.11
N ARG A 174 -3.28 -3.23 -2.38
CA ARG A 174 -2.45 -4.33 -2.85
C ARG A 174 -1.37 -3.79 -3.76
N PHE A 175 -0.12 -4.16 -3.47
CA PHE A 175 1.03 -3.81 -4.27
C PHE A 175 1.74 -5.06 -4.79
N TYR A 176 2.33 -4.90 -5.96
CA TYR A 176 3.05 -5.89 -6.74
C TYR A 176 4.35 -5.25 -7.23
N SER A 177 5.39 -6.05 -7.39
CA SER A 177 6.53 -5.63 -8.22
C SER A 177 6.10 -5.54 -9.69
N ILE A 178 6.79 -4.71 -10.48
CA ILE A 178 6.57 -4.67 -11.94
C ILE A 178 6.79 -6.04 -12.60
N LYS A 179 7.63 -6.90 -12.01
CA LYS A 179 7.84 -8.27 -12.45
C LYS A 179 6.60 -9.13 -12.25
N GLU A 180 5.99 -9.08 -11.06
CA GLU A 180 4.72 -9.76 -10.79
C GLU A 180 3.60 -9.30 -11.73
N ILE A 181 3.49 -8.00 -12.00
CA ILE A 181 2.47 -7.49 -12.94
C ILE A 181 2.66 -8.09 -14.33
N ARG A 182 3.91 -8.17 -14.84
CA ARG A 182 4.20 -8.79 -16.14
C ARG A 182 3.87 -10.29 -16.14
N GLU A 183 4.16 -11.00 -15.06
CA GLU A 183 3.79 -12.41 -14.90
C GLU A 183 2.26 -12.60 -14.85
N ILE A 184 1.54 -11.74 -14.14
CA ILE A 184 0.08 -11.75 -14.07
C ILE A 184 -0.51 -11.50 -15.46
N ILE A 185 -0.04 -10.48 -16.18
CA ILE A 185 -0.48 -10.20 -17.56
C ILE A 185 -0.27 -11.42 -18.45
N GLY A 186 0.92 -12.04 -18.41
CA GLY A 186 1.20 -13.25 -19.21
C GLY A 186 0.27 -14.41 -18.88
N LYS A 187 -0.02 -14.64 -17.59
CA LYS A 187 -0.99 -15.67 -17.16
C LYS A 187 -2.41 -15.36 -17.65
N LEU A 188 -2.87 -14.12 -17.52
CA LEU A 188 -4.20 -13.70 -17.97
C LEU A 188 -4.33 -13.80 -19.49
N GLN A 189 -3.29 -13.42 -20.23
CA GLN A 189 -3.25 -13.55 -21.69
C GLN A 189 -3.36 -15.02 -22.12
N ALA A 190 -2.70 -15.96 -21.43
CA ALA A 190 -2.81 -17.38 -21.72
C ALA A 190 -4.26 -17.91 -21.58
N LEU A 191 -5.07 -17.32 -20.70
CA LEU A 191 -6.50 -17.66 -20.53
C LEU A 191 -7.40 -17.08 -21.63
N THR A 192 -6.91 -16.10 -22.41
CA THR A 192 -7.67 -15.51 -23.53
C THR A 192 -7.52 -16.27 -24.84
N VAL A 193 -6.55 -17.19 -24.93
CA VAL A 193 -6.34 -18.03 -26.12
C VAL A 193 -7.15 -19.32 -25.96
N ALA A 194 -7.93 -19.70 -26.98
CA ALA A 194 -8.66 -20.96 -26.96
C ALA A 194 -7.69 -22.14 -26.76
N PRO A 195 -8.07 -23.21 -26.03
CA PRO A 195 -7.25 -24.42 -25.96
C PRO A 195 -6.96 -24.90 -27.38
N LYS A 196 -5.70 -25.24 -27.68
CA LYS A 196 -5.43 -26.02 -28.90
C LYS A 196 -6.11 -27.37 -28.73
N GLU A 197 -7.10 -27.64 -29.58
CA GLU A 197 -7.67 -28.99 -29.76
C GLU A 197 -6.60 -29.99 -30.22
#